data_AF-A0A959P8J7-F1
#
_entry.id   AF-A0A959P8J7-F1
#
_cell.length_a   1.000
_cell.length_b   1.000
_cell.length_c   1.000
_cell.angle_alpha   90.00
_cell.angle_beta   90.00
_cell.angle_gamma   90.00
#
_symmetry.space_group_name_H-M   'P 1'
#
loop_
_entity.id
_entity.type
_entity.pdbx_description
1 polymer ?
#
loop_
_entity_poly.entity_id
_entity_poly.type
_entity_poly.pdbx_seq_one_letter_code
_entity_poly.pdbx_strand_id
1 'polypeptide(L)'
;NKNNNYLFIGFSGEDRGLWGSNFFTKEPTLSLEDVNYMINMDMVGRLNEEKKLAINGTGTSPVWKETLEKLTNGRFDLVLSESGVGPSDHTSFYLKDIPVLHFFTGQHEDYHKPSDDVEKINFEGMEMIGNYIFSIISELDDDGELAFTKTKEEDQANTPKFSVTLGVVPDYLFDGQGMRIAGVKEGRTADNAGLLEGDIVIKMGDIEVVDMMSYMKGLSSFKEGDKTTVVVKRGDEELKKKVKF
;
A
#
# COMPACT_ATOMS: atom_id res chain seq x y z
N ASN A 1 -27.50 -3.19 -7.54
CA ASN A 1 -26.77 -2.00 -8.05
C ASN A 1 -27.66 -1.15 -8.94
N LYS A 2 -28.87 -0.82 -8.48
CA LYS A 2 -29.76 0.13 -9.18
C LYS A 2 -30.33 1.18 -8.23
N ASN A 3 -30.01 1.07 -6.95
CA ASN A 3 -30.57 1.90 -5.89
C ASN A 3 -29.68 3.12 -5.60
N ASN A 4 -28.44 3.13 -6.12
CA ASN A 4 -27.44 4.18 -5.90
C ASN A 4 -26.91 4.77 -7.22
N ASN A 5 -26.34 5.98 -7.13
CA ASN A 5 -25.59 6.62 -8.22
C ASN A 5 -24.10 6.29 -8.10
N TYR A 6 -23.41 6.13 -9.24
CA TYR A 6 -21.99 5.81 -9.29
C TYR A 6 -21.23 6.86 -10.09
N LEU A 7 -20.21 7.48 -9.48
CA LEU A 7 -19.28 8.39 -10.14
C LEU A 7 -17.96 7.67 -10.40
N PHE A 8 -17.58 7.54 -11.66
CA PHE A 8 -16.25 7.12 -12.07
C PHE A 8 -15.40 8.35 -12.35
N ILE A 9 -14.23 8.42 -11.73
CA ILE A 9 -13.36 9.59 -11.81
C ILE A 9 -11.90 9.14 -11.97
N GLY A 10 -11.19 9.78 -12.91
CA GLY A 10 -9.75 9.65 -13.07
C GLY A 10 -9.07 10.94 -12.62
N PHE A 11 -8.25 10.87 -11.58
CA PHE A 11 -7.56 12.05 -11.05
C PHE A 11 -6.28 12.34 -11.84
N SER A 12 -5.88 13.62 -11.83
CA SER A 12 -4.62 14.08 -12.40
C SER A 12 -3.69 14.59 -11.30
N GLY A 13 -2.38 14.48 -11.49
CA GLY A 13 -1.40 15.00 -10.54
C GLY A 13 -1.39 14.27 -9.19
N GLU A 14 -1.72 12.98 -9.16
CA GLU A 14 -1.59 12.11 -7.98
C GLU A 14 -0.13 12.10 -7.49
N ASP A 15 0.82 11.77 -8.37
CA ASP A 15 2.29 11.79 -8.11
C ASP A 15 2.85 13.16 -7.69
N ARG A 16 2.08 14.24 -7.87
CA ARG A 16 2.46 15.60 -7.45
C ARG A 16 1.97 15.94 -6.04
N GLY A 17 1.37 14.98 -5.34
CA GLY A 17 0.78 15.15 -4.02
C GLY A 17 -0.74 15.30 -4.09
N LEU A 18 -1.41 14.41 -4.83
CA LEU A 18 -2.87 14.27 -4.88
C LEU A 18 -3.61 15.51 -5.40
N TRP A 19 -3.03 16.26 -6.34
CA TRP A 19 -3.56 17.57 -6.75
C TRP A 19 -5.00 17.49 -7.25
N GLY A 20 -5.33 16.50 -8.08
CA GLY A 20 -6.64 16.34 -8.69
C GLY A 20 -7.72 16.00 -7.66
N SER A 21 -7.51 14.97 -6.83
CA SER A 21 -8.48 14.58 -5.80
C SER A 21 -8.62 15.64 -4.70
N ASN A 22 -7.53 16.32 -4.36
CA ASN A 22 -7.55 17.44 -3.41
C ASN A 22 -8.34 18.64 -3.96
N PHE A 23 -8.17 18.97 -5.24
CA PHE A 23 -8.97 20.00 -5.88
C PHE A 23 -10.45 19.61 -5.92
N PHE A 24 -10.78 18.39 -6.37
CA PHE A 24 -12.16 17.92 -6.45
C PHE A 24 -12.87 17.96 -5.08
N THR A 25 -12.21 17.52 -4.01
CA THR A 25 -12.81 17.53 -2.66
C THR A 25 -12.91 18.93 -2.03
N LYS A 26 -12.26 19.94 -2.59
CA LYS A 26 -12.41 21.35 -2.20
C LYS A 26 -13.45 22.09 -3.02
N GLU A 27 -13.51 21.80 -4.32
CA GLU A 27 -14.42 22.41 -5.29
C GLU A 27 -15.20 21.31 -6.04
N PRO A 28 -16.08 20.55 -5.35
CA PRO A 28 -16.73 19.40 -5.93
C PRO A 28 -17.85 19.82 -6.89
N THR A 29 -18.06 19.03 -7.94
CA THR A 29 -19.16 19.23 -8.90
C THR A 29 -20.51 18.70 -8.39
N LEU A 30 -20.52 18.04 -7.24
CA LEU A 30 -21.68 17.50 -6.52
C LEU A 30 -21.51 17.77 -5.01
N SER A 31 -22.57 17.63 -4.22
CA SER A 31 -22.44 17.74 -2.76
C SER A 31 -21.66 16.56 -2.21
N LEU A 32 -20.58 16.80 -1.45
CA LEU A 32 -19.85 15.71 -0.78
C LEU A 32 -20.70 15.03 0.30
N GLU A 33 -21.75 15.68 0.81
CA GLU A 33 -22.72 15.08 1.72
C GLU A 33 -23.53 13.95 1.04
N ASP A 34 -23.62 13.96 -0.30
CA ASP A 34 -24.28 12.87 -1.05
C ASP A 34 -23.31 11.70 -1.34
N VAL A 35 -22.03 11.82 -0.96
CA VAL A 35 -21.01 10.78 -1.23
C VAL A 35 -20.96 9.81 -0.06
N ASN A 36 -21.52 8.62 -0.26
CA ASN A 36 -21.59 7.58 0.76
C ASN A 36 -20.20 7.00 1.12
N TYR A 37 -19.40 6.67 0.12
CA TYR A 37 -18.04 6.16 0.29
C TYR A 37 -17.23 6.29 -1.00
N MET A 38 -15.89 6.18 -0.89
CA MET A 38 -14.98 6.22 -2.03
C MET A 38 -14.13 4.95 -2.10
N ILE A 39 -14.12 4.30 -3.27
CA ILE A 39 -13.25 3.17 -3.57
C ILE A 39 -12.15 3.64 -4.52
N ASN A 40 -10.90 3.54 -4.06
CA ASN A 40 -9.72 3.86 -4.83
C ASN A 40 -9.05 2.59 -5.37
N MET A 41 -8.65 2.62 -6.63
CA MET A 41 -7.92 1.54 -7.28
C MET A 41 -6.59 2.11 -7.78
N ASP A 42 -5.49 1.72 -7.14
CA ASP A 42 -4.16 2.17 -7.51
C ASP A 42 -3.26 0.94 -7.62
N MET A 43 -2.58 0.79 -8.76
CA MET A 43 -1.78 -0.39 -9.08
C MET A 43 -2.51 -1.72 -8.75
N VAL A 44 -3.63 -1.97 -9.42
CA VAL A 44 -4.41 -3.23 -9.28
C VAL A 44 -4.11 -4.28 -10.36
N GLY A 45 -3.06 -4.03 -11.16
CA GLY A 45 -2.71 -4.83 -12.33
C GLY A 45 -1.74 -5.98 -12.08
N ARG A 46 -1.23 -6.15 -10.86
CA ARG A 46 -0.06 -7.00 -10.55
C ARG A 46 -0.35 -8.06 -9.50
N LEU A 47 -1.59 -8.55 -9.45
CA LEU A 47 -1.97 -9.60 -8.52
C LEU A 47 -1.04 -10.81 -8.68
N ASN A 48 -0.34 -11.16 -7.60
CA ASN A 48 0.64 -12.24 -7.57
C ASN A 48 -0.02 -13.62 -7.44
N GLU A 49 0.79 -14.68 -7.52
CA GLU A 49 0.30 -16.06 -7.45
C GLU A 49 -0.30 -16.41 -6.07
N GLU A 50 0.21 -15.78 -5.01
CA GLU A 50 -0.36 -15.88 -3.66
C GLU A 50 -1.71 -15.18 -3.51
N LYS A 51 -2.13 -14.41 -4.53
CA LYS A 51 -3.35 -13.60 -4.54
C LYS A 51 -3.42 -12.63 -3.37
N LYS A 52 -2.27 -12.06 -2.99
CA LYS A 52 -2.19 -11.04 -1.98
C LYS A 52 -2.79 -9.74 -2.49
N LEU A 53 -3.76 -9.21 -1.75
CA LEU A 53 -4.45 -7.97 -2.07
C LEU A 53 -4.47 -7.07 -0.83
N ALA A 54 -3.80 -5.93 -0.90
CA ALA A 54 -3.89 -4.93 0.15
C ALA A 54 -5.19 -4.12 0.01
N ILE A 55 -5.84 -3.92 1.16
CA ILE A 55 -6.98 -3.03 1.28
C ILE A 55 -6.73 -2.10 2.48
N ASN A 56 -6.47 -0.84 2.19
CA ASN A 56 -6.28 0.21 3.20
C ASN A 56 -7.60 0.94 3.46
N GLY A 57 -7.70 1.64 4.60
CA GLY A 57 -8.90 2.38 4.98
C GLY A 57 -9.99 1.54 5.64
N THR A 58 -9.71 0.28 6.00
CA THR A 58 -10.72 -0.62 6.57
C THR A 58 -11.26 -0.17 7.93
N GLY A 59 -10.55 0.73 8.64
CA GLY A 59 -11.01 1.33 9.89
C GLY A 59 -11.91 2.56 9.69
N THR A 60 -12.16 2.98 8.44
CA THR A 60 -12.94 4.21 8.14
C THR A 60 -14.45 4.01 8.22
N SER A 61 -14.90 2.77 8.34
CA SER A 61 -16.29 2.42 8.62
C SER A 61 -16.36 1.08 9.36
N PRO A 62 -17.28 0.91 10.34
CA PRO A 62 -17.41 -0.35 11.08
C PRO A 62 -17.84 -1.53 10.20
N VAL A 63 -18.44 -1.30 9.03
CA VAL A 63 -18.94 -2.38 8.16
C VAL A 63 -17.84 -3.04 7.33
N TRP A 64 -16.74 -2.34 7.06
CA TRP A 64 -15.71 -2.79 6.10
C TRP A 64 -15.13 -4.16 6.40
N LYS A 65 -14.70 -4.41 7.63
CA LYS A 65 -14.04 -5.66 7.96
C LYS A 65 -14.94 -6.87 7.71
N GLU A 66 -16.18 -6.81 8.20
CA GLU A 66 -17.15 -7.88 8.02
C GLU A 66 -17.52 -8.07 6.54
N THR A 67 -17.81 -6.99 5.81
CA THR A 67 -18.12 -7.04 4.38
C THR A 67 -16.99 -7.66 3.57
N LEU A 68 -15.74 -7.23 3.81
CA LEU A 68 -14.57 -7.74 3.10
C LEU A 68 -14.33 -9.22 3.38
N GLU A 69 -14.32 -9.64 4.65
CA GLU A 69 -14.11 -11.03 5.05
C GLU A 69 -15.21 -11.95 4.49
N LYS A 70 -16.48 -11.53 4.58
CA LYS A 70 -17.63 -12.26 4.02
C LYS A 70 -17.46 -12.51 2.53
N LEU A 71 -17.08 -11.48 1.76
CA LEU A 71 -17.07 -11.53 0.31
C LEU A 71 -15.79 -12.13 -0.27
N THR A 72 -14.68 -12.12 0.48
CA THR A 72 -13.41 -12.69 0.01
C THR A 72 -13.59 -14.17 -0.30
N ASN A 73 -14.26 -14.92 0.57
CA ASN A 73 -14.54 -16.35 0.41
C ASN A 73 -13.28 -17.16 -0.02
N GLY A 74 -12.14 -16.84 0.58
CA GLY A 74 -10.84 -17.46 0.29
C GLY A 74 -10.25 -17.15 -1.09
N ARG A 75 -10.80 -16.20 -1.86
CA ARG A 75 -10.30 -15.84 -3.20
C ARG A 75 -9.00 -15.03 -3.18
N PHE A 76 -8.76 -14.31 -2.09
CA PHE A 76 -7.59 -13.46 -1.89
C PHE A 76 -6.99 -13.72 -0.50
N ASP A 77 -5.69 -13.54 -0.42
CA ASP A 77 -4.98 -13.35 0.83
C ASP A 77 -4.98 -11.85 1.16
N LEU A 78 -5.90 -11.44 2.04
CA LEU A 78 -6.12 -10.02 2.30
C LEU A 78 -5.11 -9.46 3.29
N VAL A 79 -4.44 -8.37 2.91
CA VAL A 79 -3.59 -7.56 3.80
C VAL A 79 -4.36 -6.28 4.15
N LEU A 80 -4.95 -6.25 5.36
CA LEU A 80 -5.84 -5.17 5.76
C LEU A 80 -5.11 -4.13 6.62
N SER A 81 -5.28 -2.85 6.28
CA SER A 81 -4.84 -1.71 7.10
C SER A 81 -6.02 -0.84 7.49
N GLU A 82 -6.06 -0.41 8.75
CA GLU A 82 -7.14 0.41 9.28
C GLU A 82 -7.05 1.87 8.85
N SER A 83 -5.84 2.41 8.65
CA SER A 83 -5.61 3.84 8.38
C SER A 83 -6.35 4.32 7.12
N GLY A 84 -7.11 5.42 7.26
CA GLY A 84 -7.72 6.14 6.13
C GLY A 84 -6.75 7.07 5.38
N VAL A 85 -5.52 7.21 5.88
CA VAL A 85 -4.46 8.00 5.25
C VAL A 85 -3.44 7.07 4.59
N GLY A 86 -3.14 7.35 3.32
CA GLY A 86 -2.11 6.66 2.54
C GLY A 86 -1.64 7.48 1.33
N PRO A 87 -0.63 7.01 0.60
CA PRO A 87 -0.06 7.73 -0.54
C PRO A 87 -0.88 7.50 -1.82
N SER A 88 -2.19 7.80 -1.79
CA SER A 88 -3.06 7.75 -2.98
C SER A 88 -4.35 8.56 -2.75
N ASP A 89 -5.20 8.70 -3.77
CA ASP A 89 -6.29 9.68 -3.81
C ASP A 89 -7.40 9.51 -2.76
N HIS A 90 -7.59 8.30 -2.22
CA HIS A 90 -8.51 8.04 -1.11
C HIS A 90 -8.30 8.97 0.10
N THR A 91 -7.05 9.38 0.36
CA THR A 91 -6.72 10.31 1.46
C THR A 91 -7.48 11.62 1.35
N SER A 92 -7.68 12.15 0.14
CA SER A 92 -8.43 13.40 -0.06
C SER A 92 -9.89 13.30 0.39
N PHE A 93 -10.50 12.13 0.24
CA PHE A 93 -11.88 11.85 0.65
C PHE A 93 -11.99 11.54 2.15
N TYR A 94 -11.05 10.76 2.69
CA TYR A 94 -10.95 10.51 4.13
C TYR A 94 -10.86 11.81 4.94
N LEU A 95 -10.11 12.80 4.45
CA LEU A 95 -10.00 14.13 5.07
C LEU A 95 -11.30 14.97 5.01
N LYS A 96 -12.33 14.47 4.33
CA LYS A 96 -13.69 15.02 4.28
C LYS A 96 -14.70 14.17 5.06
N ASP A 97 -14.20 13.31 5.94
CA ASP A 97 -15.01 12.39 6.75
C ASP A 97 -15.85 11.41 5.92
N ILE A 98 -15.34 11.01 4.74
CA ILE A 98 -15.96 10.02 3.86
C ILE A 98 -15.27 8.66 4.09
N PRO A 99 -16.02 7.55 4.29
CA PRO A 99 -15.46 6.21 4.32
C PRO A 99 -14.71 5.87 3.04
N VAL A 100 -13.51 5.27 3.16
CA VAL A 100 -12.69 4.91 2.01
C VAL A 100 -12.16 3.49 2.06
N LEU A 101 -12.02 2.89 0.88
CA LEU A 101 -11.22 1.68 0.68
C LEU A 101 -10.22 1.93 -0.45
N HIS A 102 -8.98 1.51 -0.24
CA HIS A 102 -7.94 1.60 -1.26
C HIS A 102 -7.37 0.21 -1.57
N PHE A 103 -7.59 -0.24 -2.81
CA PHE A 103 -7.14 -1.52 -3.32
C PHE A 103 -5.80 -1.40 -4.02
N PHE A 104 -4.85 -2.25 -3.63
CA PHE A 104 -3.45 -2.21 -4.06
C PHE A 104 -2.85 -3.61 -4.19
N THR A 105 -2.15 -3.90 -5.29
CA THR A 105 -1.48 -5.21 -5.51
C THR A 105 0.00 -5.25 -5.14
N GLY A 106 0.49 -4.21 -4.45
CA GLY A 106 1.88 -4.16 -3.99
C GLY A 106 2.80 -3.40 -4.94
N GLN A 107 3.97 -3.00 -4.44
CA GLN A 107 5.02 -2.45 -5.30
C GLN A 107 5.72 -3.59 -6.04
N HIS A 108 6.24 -3.27 -7.22
CA HIS A 108 7.00 -4.18 -8.05
C HIS A 108 8.26 -3.49 -8.59
N GLU A 109 9.17 -4.27 -9.17
CA GLU A 109 10.47 -3.78 -9.64
C GLU A 109 10.37 -2.67 -10.70
N ASP A 110 9.28 -2.63 -11.45
CA ASP A 110 9.03 -1.64 -12.51
C ASP A 110 8.39 -0.34 -12.03
N TYR A 111 7.97 -0.26 -10.77
CA TYR A 111 7.27 0.91 -10.27
C TYR A 111 8.08 2.20 -10.46
N HIS A 112 7.44 3.23 -11.02
CA HIS A 112 8.05 4.51 -11.44
C HIS A 112 9.18 4.38 -12.47
N LYS A 113 9.16 3.33 -13.31
CA LYS A 113 10.11 3.14 -14.42
C LYS A 113 9.39 3.08 -15.76
N PRO A 114 10.06 3.44 -16.88
CA PRO A 114 9.52 3.24 -18.23
C PRO A 114 9.23 1.78 -18.58
N SER A 115 9.71 0.83 -17.77
CA SER A 115 9.46 -0.60 -17.93
C SER A 115 8.15 -1.07 -17.31
N ASP A 116 7.38 -0.19 -16.66
CA ASP A 116 6.02 -0.48 -16.20
C ASP A 116 5.06 -0.45 -17.39
N ASP A 117 5.00 -1.57 -18.11
CA ASP A 117 4.30 -1.70 -19.38
C ASP A 117 3.27 -2.84 -19.39
N VAL A 118 2.38 -2.79 -20.38
CA VAL A 118 1.16 -3.59 -20.49
C VAL A 118 1.42 -5.09 -20.51
N GLU A 119 2.55 -5.54 -21.03
CA GLU A 119 2.91 -6.96 -21.16
C GLU A 119 3.00 -7.67 -19.81
N LYS A 120 3.15 -6.88 -18.74
CA LYS A 120 3.37 -7.40 -17.41
C LYS A 120 2.10 -7.32 -16.53
N ILE A 121 0.99 -6.86 -17.10
CA ILE A 121 -0.32 -6.80 -16.43
C ILE A 121 -0.95 -8.19 -16.34
N ASN A 122 -1.40 -8.56 -15.14
CA ASN A 122 -2.24 -9.72 -14.90
C ASN A 122 -3.72 -9.34 -15.08
N PHE A 123 -4.24 -9.48 -16.31
CA PHE A 123 -5.62 -9.13 -16.64
C PHE A 123 -6.66 -10.01 -15.93
N GLU A 124 -6.38 -11.31 -15.74
CA GLU A 124 -7.27 -12.20 -14.98
C GLU A 124 -7.35 -11.76 -13.52
N GLY A 125 -6.22 -11.38 -12.92
CA GLY A 125 -6.17 -10.80 -11.59
C GLY A 125 -6.95 -9.48 -11.47
N MET A 126 -6.86 -8.60 -12.47
CA MET A 126 -7.67 -7.37 -12.52
C MET A 126 -9.17 -7.67 -12.60
N GLU A 127 -9.59 -8.65 -13.41
CA GLU A 127 -10.99 -9.06 -13.49
C GLU A 127 -11.47 -9.62 -12.14
N MET A 128 -10.65 -10.44 -11.47
CA MET A 128 -10.96 -10.95 -10.13
C MET A 128 -11.16 -9.81 -9.12
N ILE A 129 -10.26 -8.83 -9.09
CA ILE A 129 -10.34 -7.67 -8.20
C ILE A 129 -11.59 -6.82 -8.55
N GLY A 130 -11.83 -6.55 -9.83
CA GLY A 130 -13.00 -5.81 -10.30
C GLY A 130 -14.32 -6.48 -9.89
N ASN A 131 -14.42 -7.79 -10.04
CA ASN A 131 -15.58 -8.57 -9.60
C ASN A 131 -15.76 -8.56 -8.07
N TYR A 132 -14.66 -8.51 -7.32
CA TYR A 132 -14.69 -8.40 -5.87
C TYR A 132 -15.18 -7.02 -5.41
N ILE A 133 -14.64 -5.95 -6.00
CA ILE A 133 -15.13 -4.57 -5.78
C ILE A 133 -16.61 -4.45 -6.13
N PHE A 134 -17.03 -5.02 -7.27
CA PHE A 134 -18.43 -5.06 -7.67
C PHE A 134 -19.30 -5.81 -6.65
N SER A 135 -18.80 -6.92 -6.08
CA SER A 135 -19.51 -7.67 -5.04
C SER A 135 -19.68 -6.85 -3.76
N ILE A 136 -18.67 -6.08 -3.36
CA ILE A 136 -18.74 -5.17 -2.20
C ILE A 136 -19.81 -4.10 -2.43
N ILE A 137 -19.76 -3.44 -3.59
CA ILE A 137 -20.78 -2.45 -3.97
C ILE A 137 -22.19 -3.07 -3.99
N SER A 138 -22.31 -4.33 -4.39
CA SER A 138 -23.60 -5.02 -4.47
C SER A 138 -24.15 -5.44 -3.13
N GLU A 139 -23.29 -5.86 -2.22
CA GLU A 139 -23.67 -6.20 -0.85
C GLU A 139 -24.21 -4.98 -0.11
N LEU A 140 -23.65 -3.80 -0.38
CA LEU A 140 -23.97 -2.54 0.30
C LEU A 140 -25.07 -1.71 -0.41
N ASP A 141 -25.66 -2.21 -1.51
CA ASP A 141 -26.60 -1.42 -2.33
C ASP A 141 -27.84 -0.96 -1.55
N ASP A 142 -28.19 -1.66 -0.46
CA ASP A 142 -29.39 -1.42 0.35
C ASP A 142 -29.08 -0.94 1.79
N ASP A 143 -27.80 -0.73 2.14
CA ASP A 143 -27.37 -0.40 3.51
C ASP A 143 -27.56 1.08 3.88
N GLY A 144 -27.93 1.92 2.91
CA GLY A 144 -28.04 3.37 3.10
C GLY A 144 -26.68 4.03 3.30
N GLU A 145 -26.65 5.15 4.00
CA GLU A 145 -25.42 5.89 4.29
C GLU A 145 -24.56 5.16 5.33
N LEU A 146 -23.30 4.91 4.99
CA LEU A 146 -22.37 4.20 5.85
C LEU A 146 -21.80 5.15 6.91
N ALA A 147 -21.67 4.64 8.13
CA ALA A 147 -21.06 5.41 9.21
C ALA A 147 -19.56 5.63 8.95
N PHE A 148 -19.10 6.86 9.05
CA PHE A 148 -17.68 7.20 9.07
C PHE A 148 -17.07 7.01 10.46
N THR A 149 -15.86 6.46 10.49
CA THR A 149 -15.01 6.37 11.68
C THR A 149 -13.66 7.02 11.40
N LYS A 150 -13.32 8.03 12.19
CA LYS A 150 -11.99 8.63 12.12
C LYS A 150 -10.96 7.64 12.65
N THR A 151 -10.01 7.28 11.79
CA THR A 151 -8.93 6.35 12.13
C THR A 151 -7.87 7.07 12.95
N LYS A 152 -7.18 6.34 13.84
CA LYS A 152 -5.97 6.88 14.46
C LYS A 152 -4.96 7.05 13.33
N GLU A 153 -4.49 8.27 13.12
CA GLU A 153 -3.34 8.48 12.27
C GLU A 153 -2.20 7.63 12.85
N GLU A 154 -1.64 6.71 12.05
CA GLU A 154 -0.29 6.27 12.33
C GLU A 154 0.56 7.54 12.29
N ASP A 155 1.05 7.98 13.46
CA ASP A 155 1.70 9.27 13.64
C ASP A 155 2.71 9.54 12.51
N GLN A 156 2.33 10.32 11.49
CA GLN A 156 3.28 10.78 10.47
C GLN A 156 4.36 11.67 11.11
N ALA A 157 4.07 12.24 12.28
CA ALA A 157 5.04 12.92 13.13
C ALA A 157 6.17 11.98 13.63
N ASN A 158 5.90 10.68 13.74
CA ASN A 158 6.84 9.64 14.17
C ASN A 158 7.45 8.86 13.00
N THR A 159 7.02 9.09 11.75
CA THR A 159 7.67 8.50 10.57
C THR A 159 9.13 8.96 10.50
N PRO A 160 10.11 8.05 10.65
CA PRO A 160 11.50 8.46 10.74
C PRO A 160 11.98 9.09 9.43
N LYS A 161 12.47 10.33 9.49
CA LYS A 161 13.15 10.95 8.34
C LYS A 161 14.51 10.30 8.16
N PHE A 162 14.81 9.83 6.95
CA PHE A 162 16.12 9.27 6.59
C PHE A 162 16.71 9.97 5.37
N SER A 163 18.03 10.06 5.31
CA SER A 163 18.77 10.68 4.20
C SER A 163 19.41 9.66 3.24
N VAL A 164 19.35 8.38 3.58
CA VAL A 164 19.95 7.29 2.80
C VAL A 164 18.93 6.21 2.50
N THR A 165 19.18 5.42 1.46
CA THR A 165 18.34 4.27 1.13
C THR A 165 19.20 3.04 0.95
N LEU A 166 18.65 1.87 1.23
CA LEU A 166 19.32 0.61 0.90
C LEU A 166 19.28 0.34 -0.61
N GLY A 167 18.46 1.07 -1.39
CA GLY A 167 18.29 0.82 -2.82
C GLY A 167 17.46 -0.43 -3.13
N VAL A 168 16.54 -0.79 -2.24
CA VAL A 168 15.59 -1.90 -2.41
C VAL A 168 14.18 -1.38 -2.65
N VAL A 169 13.33 -2.23 -3.21
CA VAL A 169 11.88 -2.07 -3.24
C VAL A 169 11.32 -2.94 -2.10
N PRO A 170 10.71 -2.35 -1.07
CA PRO A 170 10.06 -3.13 -0.02
C PRO A 170 8.82 -3.86 -0.56
N ASP A 171 8.61 -5.08 -0.08
CA ASP A 171 7.34 -5.78 -0.21
C ASP A 171 6.39 -5.33 0.90
N TYR A 172 5.53 -4.37 0.59
CA TYR A 172 4.53 -3.86 1.53
C TYR A 172 3.39 -4.85 1.83
N LEU A 173 3.29 -5.95 1.09
CA LEU A 173 2.30 -7.02 1.32
C LEU A 173 2.87 -8.17 2.14
N PHE A 174 4.12 -8.07 2.58
CA PHE A 174 4.71 -9.04 3.48
C PHE A 174 4.18 -8.84 4.91
N ASP A 175 3.54 -9.88 5.42
CA ASP A 175 2.89 -9.96 6.74
C ASP A 175 3.73 -10.71 7.78
N GLY A 176 4.88 -11.23 7.38
CA GLY A 176 5.85 -11.86 8.28
C GLY A 176 6.73 -10.86 9.02
N GLN A 177 7.50 -11.34 9.99
CA GLN A 177 8.43 -10.49 10.74
C GLN A 177 9.60 -10.04 9.86
N GLY A 178 9.83 -8.72 9.82
CA GLY A 178 10.93 -8.07 9.09
C GLY A 178 10.45 -7.23 7.90
N MET A 179 11.36 -6.92 6.97
CA MET A 179 11.04 -6.25 5.71
C MET A 179 11.54 -7.10 4.55
N ARG A 180 10.61 -7.72 3.81
CA ARG A 180 10.94 -8.53 2.63
C ARG A 180 11.27 -7.63 1.44
N ILE A 181 12.34 -7.97 0.72
CA ILE A 181 12.79 -7.26 -0.47
C ILE A 181 12.02 -7.81 -1.68
N ALA A 182 11.19 -6.98 -2.29
CA ALA A 182 10.51 -7.28 -3.56
C ALA A 182 11.39 -6.98 -4.80
N GLY A 183 12.49 -6.24 -4.62
CA GLY A 183 13.40 -5.96 -5.72
C GLY A 183 14.64 -5.19 -5.27
N VAL A 184 15.71 -5.30 -6.05
CA VAL A 184 17.01 -4.65 -5.77
C VAL A 184 17.39 -3.75 -6.94
N LYS A 185 17.77 -2.50 -6.66
CA LYS A 185 18.21 -1.55 -7.70
C LYS A 185 19.69 -1.74 -7.99
N GLU A 186 20.01 -2.03 -9.25
CA GLU A 186 21.38 -2.21 -9.74
C GLU A 186 22.29 -1.02 -9.38
N GLY A 187 23.53 -1.32 -8.96
CA GLY A 187 24.56 -0.36 -8.58
C GLY A 187 24.31 0.36 -7.25
N ARG A 188 23.20 0.07 -6.54
CA ARG A 188 22.88 0.69 -5.24
C ARG A 188 23.42 -0.14 -4.06
N THR A 189 23.23 0.38 -2.85
CA THR A 189 23.79 -0.16 -1.60
C THR A 189 23.50 -1.64 -1.39
N ALA A 190 22.25 -2.07 -1.60
CA ALA A 190 21.82 -3.46 -1.49
C ALA A 190 22.50 -4.37 -2.53
N ASP A 191 22.50 -3.93 -3.78
CA ASP A 191 23.11 -4.66 -4.90
C ASP A 191 24.62 -4.86 -4.68
N ASN A 192 25.32 -3.78 -4.35
CA ASN A 192 26.75 -3.81 -4.02
C ASN A 192 27.07 -4.70 -2.80
N ALA A 193 26.10 -4.95 -1.93
CA ALA A 193 26.22 -5.84 -0.77
C ALA A 193 25.75 -7.28 -1.06
N GLY A 194 25.25 -7.56 -2.27
CA GLY A 194 24.74 -8.87 -2.69
C GLY A 194 23.46 -9.28 -1.96
N LEU A 195 22.61 -8.31 -1.62
CA LEU A 195 21.22 -8.56 -1.25
C LEU A 195 20.41 -8.88 -2.50
N LEU A 196 19.41 -9.74 -2.36
CA LEU A 196 18.58 -10.24 -3.45
C LEU A 196 17.10 -10.05 -3.16
N GLU A 197 16.28 -10.14 -4.20
CA GLU A 197 14.84 -10.33 -4.06
C GLU A 197 14.54 -11.58 -3.22
N GLY A 198 13.53 -11.49 -2.37
CA GLY A 198 13.14 -12.54 -1.43
C GLY A 198 13.89 -12.52 -0.09
N ASP A 199 15.01 -11.78 0.02
CA ASP A 199 15.68 -11.57 1.32
C ASP A 199 14.74 -10.81 2.28
N ILE A 200 14.71 -11.23 3.55
CA ILE A 200 13.96 -10.54 4.60
C ILE A 200 14.94 -9.83 5.51
N VAL A 201 14.94 -8.50 5.50
CA VAL A 201 15.75 -7.69 6.43
C VAL A 201 15.18 -7.82 7.84
N ILE A 202 16.00 -8.37 8.74
CA ILE A 202 15.63 -8.60 10.14
C ILE A 202 16.43 -7.72 11.12
N LYS A 203 17.53 -7.11 10.66
CA LYS A 203 18.31 -6.16 11.48
C LYS A 203 19.11 -5.19 10.62
N MET A 204 19.22 -3.94 11.07
CA MET A 204 20.05 -2.90 10.46
C MET A 204 20.85 -2.16 11.53
N GLY A 205 22.16 -2.40 11.60
CA GLY A 205 23.00 -1.93 12.70
C GLY A 205 22.52 -2.49 14.04
N ASP A 206 22.15 -1.59 14.96
CA ASP A 206 21.64 -1.94 16.28
C ASP A 206 20.10 -2.07 16.33
N ILE A 207 19.40 -1.74 15.24
CA ILE A 207 17.94 -1.78 15.17
C ILE A 207 17.47 -3.13 14.64
N GLU A 208 16.71 -3.86 15.45
CA GLU A 208 15.93 -5.01 14.99
C GLU A 208 14.82 -4.52 14.07
N VAL A 209 14.68 -5.18 12.92
CA VAL A 209 13.65 -4.88 11.91
C VAL A 209 12.57 -5.94 12.05
N VAL A 210 11.43 -5.53 12.58
CA VAL A 210 10.26 -6.39 12.78
C VAL A 210 9.13 -6.05 11.80
N ASP A 211 9.16 -4.85 11.23
CA ASP A 211 8.15 -4.29 10.33
C ASP A 211 8.75 -3.13 9.50
N MET A 212 7.90 -2.47 8.71
CA MET A 212 8.33 -1.36 7.86
C MET A 212 8.81 -0.13 8.66
N MET A 213 8.18 0.16 9.80
CA MET A 213 8.51 1.31 10.65
C MET A 213 9.89 1.17 11.31
N SER A 214 10.19 -0.01 11.85
CA SER A 214 11.50 -0.35 12.41
C SER A 214 12.59 -0.36 11.34
N TYR A 215 12.31 -0.77 10.10
CA TYR A 215 13.23 -0.59 8.97
C TYR A 215 13.52 0.88 8.69
N MET A 216 12.48 1.74 8.60
CA MET A 216 12.66 3.18 8.38
C MET A 216 13.46 3.83 9.51
N LYS A 217 13.24 3.39 10.76
CA LYS A 217 14.03 3.81 11.93
C LYS A 217 15.48 3.34 11.87
N GLY A 218 15.71 2.16 11.30
CA GLY A 218 17.06 1.68 10.96
C GLY A 218 17.74 2.66 10.01
N LEU A 219 17.11 2.97 8.87
CA LEU A 219 17.66 3.89 7.87
C LEU A 219 17.90 5.30 8.42
N SER A 220 17.04 5.83 9.30
CA SER A 220 17.19 7.17 9.86
C SER A 220 18.42 7.33 10.76
N SER A 221 19.01 6.22 11.18
CA SER A 221 20.24 6.22 11.99
C SER A 221 21.52 6.42 11.18
N PHE A 222 21.44 6.50 9.85
CA PHE A 222 22.61 6.55 8.95
C PHE A 222 22.58 7.75 7.99
N LYS A 223 23.78 8.17 7.59
CA LYS A 223 24.05 9.21 6.59
C LYS A 223 24.95 8.66 5.48
N GLU A 224 25.03 9.41 4.38
CA GLU A 224 25.89 9.05 3.25
C GLU A 224 27.34 8.85 3.73
N GLY A 225 27.96 7.75 3.30
CA GLY A 225 29.30 7.35 3.71
C GLY A 225 29.36 6.40 4.90
N ASP A 226 28.30 6.32 5.73
CA ASP A 226 28.25 5.44 6.89
C ASP A 226 28.27 3.98 6.48
N LYS A 227 28.84 3.15 7.36
CA LYS A 227 28.92 1.70 7.17
C LYS A 227 28.21 1.00 8.31
N THR A 228 27.46 -0.03 7.97
CA THR A 228 26.80 -0.88 8.97
C THR A 228 26.71 -2.32 8.49
N THR A 229 26.21 -3.19 9.36
CA THR A 229 25.83 -4.55 9.01
C THR A 229 24.32 -4.64 8.92
N VAL A 230 23.82 -5.16 7.80
CA VAL A 230 22.44 -5.57 7.62
C VAL A 230 22.38 -7.08 7.78
N VAL A 231 21.47 -7.58 8.60
CA VAL A 231 21.19 -9.01 8.73
C VAL A 231 19.92 -9.31 7.97
N VAL A 232 19.99 -10.30 7.07
CA VAL A 232 18.85 -10.75 6.29
C VAL A 232 18.65 -12.25 6.45
N LYS A 233 17.40 -12.68 6.39
CA LYS A 233 17.03 -14.08 6.24
C LYS A 233 16.85 -14.41 4.77
N ARG A 234 17.56 -15.42 4.27
CA ARG A 234 17.45 -15.95 2.90
C ARG A 234 17.10 -17.44 2.99
N GLY A 235 15.85 -17.79 2.71
CA GLY A 235 15.35 -19.12 3.05
C GLY A 235 15.42 -19.34 4.56
N ASP A 236 16.14 -20.36 5.01
CA ASP A 236 16.34 -20.65 6.44
C ASP A 236 17.65 -20.09 7.02
N GLU A 237 18.50 -19.47 6.18
CA GLU A 237 19.81 -18.97 6.60
C GLU A 237 19.77 -17.48 6.98
N GLU A 238 20.50 -17.11 8.03
CA GLU A 238 20.77 -15.72 8.37
C GLU A 238 22.12 -15.28 7.79
N LEU A 239 22.10 -14.22 6.98
CA LEU A 239 23.26 -13.66 6.30
C LEU A 239 23.57 -12.26 6.83
N LYS A 240 24.84 -12.02 7.16
CA LYS A 240 25.34 -10.68 7.56
C LYS A 240 25.99 -10.01 6.36
N LYS A 241 25.43 -8.89 5.91
CA LYS A 241 25.93 -8.10 4.79
C LYS A 241 26.47 -6.77 5.28
N LYS A 242 27.72 -6.46 4.92
CA LYS A 242 28.29 -5.13 5.17
C LYS A 242 27.80 -4.19 4.08
N VAL A 243 27.20 -3.08 4.49
CA VAL A 243 26.71 -2.05 3.57
C VAL A 243 27.46 -0.75 3.80
N LYS A 244 27.56 0.05 2.75
CA LYS A 244 27.97 1.45 2.81
C LYS A 244 26.88 2.28 2.15
N PHE A 245 26.29 3.19 2.90
CA PHE A 245 25.30 4.13 2.38
C PHE A 245 25.94 5.28 1.60
#